data_AF-A0A7S4NSA8-F1
#
_entry.id   AF-A0A7S4NSA8-F1
#
_cell.length_a   1.000
_cell.length_b   1.000
_cell.length_c   1.000
_cell.angle_alpha   90.00
_cell.angle_beta   90.00
_cell.angle_gamma   90.00
#
_symmetry.space_group_name_H-M   'P 1'
#
loop_
_entity.id
_entity.type
_entity.pdbx_description
1 polymer ?
#
loop_
_entity_poly.entity_id
_entity_poly.type
_entity_poly.pdbx_seq_one_letter_code
_entity_poly.pdbx_strand_id
1 'polypeptide(L)'
;VDAVDVLILDEADRLLEMGFFDEVEQIVQGCPKNRQTMLFSATMTEAVDRLIQLSLKHPVRISVENKFAVATGLEQEFIRLRPKREGDREAVLCALCTRTFKEKTIVFF
;
A
#
# COMPACT_ATOMS: atom_id res chain seq x y z
N VAL A 1 -25.80 13.85 -2.86
CA VAL A 1 -25.13 12.89 -1.94
C VAL A 1 -26.11 12.38 -0.87
N ASP A 2 -27.37 12.84 -0.90
CA ASP A 2 -28.35 12.67 0.18
C ASP A 2 -28.89 11.24 0.39
N ALA A 3 -28.38 10.25 -0.34
CA ALA A 3 -28.82 8.85 -0.28
C ALA A 3 -27.64 7.85 -0.28
N VAL A 4 -26.50 8.22 0.30
CA VAL A 4 -25.39 7.26 0.46
C VAL A 4 -25.60 6.43 1.72
N ASP A 5 -25.94 5.16 1.53
CA ASP A 5 -26.08 4.18 2.61
C ASP A 5 -24.74 3.53 3.01
N VAL A 6 -23.75 3.51 2.11
CA VAL A 6 -22.45 2.87 2.32
C VAL A 6 -21.31 3.76 1.82
N LEU A 7 -20.32 4.01 2.68
CA LEU A 7 -19.07 4.70 2.36
C LEU A 7 -17.88 3.74 2.55
N ILE A 8 -17.03 3.61 1.54
CA ILE A 8 -15.81 2.79 1.61
C ILE A 8 -14.60 3.69 1.38
N LEU A 9 -13.65 3.63 2.31
CA LEU A 9 -12.34 4.27 2.23
C LEU A 9 -11.29 3.16 2.06
N ASP A 10 -10.82 2.97 0.84
CA ASP A 10 -9.83 1.94 0.51
C ASP A 10 -8.43 2.56 0.38
N GLU A 11 -7.39 1.78 0.69
CA GLU A 11 -5.99 2.23 0.72
C GLU A 11 -5.82 3.56 1.50
N ALA A 12 -6.41 3.62 2.69
CA ALA A 12 -6.56 4.87 3.44
C ALA A 12 -5.21 5.49 3.82
N ASP A 13 -4.21 4.70 4.16
CA ASP A 13 -2.84 5.17 4.37
C ASP A 13 -2.27 5.87 3.14
N ARG A 14 -2.42 5.26 1.95
CA ARG A 14 -1.93 5.85 0.69
C ARG A 14 -2.62 7.17 0.35
N LEU A 15 -3.93 7.27 0.57
CA LEU A 15 -4.67 8.53 0.37
C LEU A 15 -4.08 9.66 1.25
N LEU A 16 -3.71 9.33 2.48
CA LEU A 16 -3.15 10.29 3.43
C LEU A 16 -1.68 10.63 3.13
N GLU A 17 -0.89 9.67 2.64
CA GLU A 17 0.47 9.92 2.14
C GLU A 17 0.47 10.88 0.94
N MET A 18 -0.57 10.85 0.11
CA MET A 18 -0.75 11.78 -1.01
C MET A 18 -1.22 13.18 -0.58
N GLY A 19 -1.50 13.37 0.72
CA GLY A 19 -1.95 14.65 1.26
C GLY A 19 -3.45 14.90 1.14
N PHE A 20 -4.27 13.91 0.78
CA PHE A 20 -5.71 14.09 0.55
C PHE A 20 -6.58 14.12 1.82
N PHE A 21 -6.01 14.50 2.96
CA PHE A 21 -6.75 14.48 4.22
C PHE A 21 -7.97 15.41 4.16
N ASP A 22 -7.78 16.63 3.67
CA ASP A 22 -8.81 17.66 3.64
C ASP A 22 -9.95 17.29 2.67
N GLU A 23 -9.62 16.73 1.51
CA GLU A 23 -10.59 16.26 0.52
C GLU A 23 -11.41 15.08 1.04
N VAL A 24 -10.76 14.12 1.72
CA VAL A 24 -11.46 12.98 2.32
C VAL A 24 -12.38 13.46 3.45
N GLU A 25 -11.92 14.40 4.27
CA GLU A 25 -12.75 15.00 5.31
C GLU A 25 -14.01 15.66 4.73
N GLN A 26 -13.86 16.45 3.66
CA GLN A 26 -14.99 17.09 2.98
C GLN A 26 -15.99 16.06 2.44
N ILE A 27 -15.52 14.96 1.84
CA ILE A 27 -16.39 13.88 1.35
C ILE A 27 -17.14 13.23 2.53
N VAL A 28 -16.43 12.88 3.61
CA VAL A 28 -17.00 12.24 4.80
C VAL A 28 -18.08 13.11 5.45
N GLN A 29 -17.85 14.43 5.50
CA GLN A 29 -18.79 15.41 6.04
C GLN A 29 -19.98 15.66 5.09
N GLY A 30 -19.78 15.57 3.77
CA GLY A 30 -20.83 15.69 2.76
C GLY A 30 -21.76 14.46 2.66
N CYS A 31 -21.36 13.31 3.21
CA CYS A 31 -22.19 12.10 3.23
C CYS A 31 -23.19 12.08 4.42
N PRO A 32 -24.38 11.47 4.26
CA PRO A 32 -25.35 11.29 5.34
C PRO A 32 -24.78 10.59 6.57
N LYS A 33 -25.16 11.05 7.77
CA LYS A 33 -24.64 10.48 9.03
C LYS A 33 -25.13 9.06 9.33
N ASN A 34 -26.28 8.68 8.75
CA ASN A 34 -26.84 7.34 8.87
C ASN A 34 -26.39 6.51 7.68
N ARG A 35 -25.18 5.97 7.77
CA ARG A 35 -24.55 5.14 6.75
C ARG A 35 -23.67 4.09 7.42
N GLN A 36 -23.41 3.00 6.72
CA GLN A 36 -22.31 2.11 7.05
C GLN A 36 -21.02 2.67 6.45
N THR A 37 -19.95 2.75 7.26
CA THR A 37 -18.62 3.12 6.75
C THR A 37 -17.66 1.95 6.93
N MET A 38 -16.87 1.65 5.90
CA MET A 38 -15.77 0.69 5.94
C MET A 38 -14.47 1.41 5.60
N LEU A 39 -13.39 1.11 6.33
CA LEU A 39 -12.06 1.66 6.09
C LEU A 39 -11.07 0.50 5.98
N PHE A 40 -10.36 0.45 4.87
CA PHE A 40 -9.31 -0.52 4.59
C PHE A 40 -7.97 0.22 4.48
N SER A 41 -6.97 -0.30 5.17
CA SER A 41 -5.63 0.27 5.21
C SER A 41 -4.62 -0.85 5.44
N ALA A 42 -3.50 -0.82 4.71
CA ALA A 42 -2.42 -1.80 4.90
C ALA A 42 -1.60 -1.47 6.16
N THR A 43 -1.46 -0.20 6.46
CA THR A 43 -0.71 0.31 7.61
C THR A 43 -1.60 1.12 8.56
N MET A 44 -1.20 1.18 9.82
CA MET A 44 -1.85 1.98 10.85
C MET A 44 -0.92 3.12 11.24
N THR A 45 -1.19 4.31 10.73
CA THR A 45 -0.47 5.55 11.06
C THR A 45 -1.36 6.46 11.91
N GLU A 46 -0.78 7.46 12.57
CA GLU A 46 -1.57 8.46 13.32
C GLU A 46 -2.60 9.16 12.42
N ALA A 47 -2.27 9.39 11.15
CA ALA A 47 -3.18 10.00 10.19
C ALA A 47 -4.39 9.09 9.92
N VAL A 48 -4.17 7.78 9.76
CA VAL A 48 -5.25 6.79 9.61
C VAL A 48 -6.10 6.72 10.87
N ASP A 49 -5.50 6.77 12.06
CA ASP A 49 -6.26 6.82 13.31
C ASP A 49 -7.15 8.06 13.41
N ARG A 50 -6.68 9.24 12.97
CA ARG A 50 -7.54 10.43 12.87
C ARG A 50 -8.71 10.23 11.91
N LEU A 51 -8.46 9.63 10.75
CA LEU A 51 -9.50 9.34 9.77
C LEU A 51 -10.54 8.33 10.30
N ILE A 52 -10.11 7.34 11.09
CA ILE A 52 -11.00 6.41 11.79
C ILE A 52 -11.94 7.16 12.74
N GLN A 53 -11.41 8.08 13.56
CA GLN A 53 -12.23 8.87 14.50
C GLN A 53 -13.23 9.78 13.77
N LEU A 54 -12.86 10.31 12.60
CA LEU A 54 -13.71 11.18 11.80
C LEU A 54 -14.84 10.41 11.08
N SER A 55 -14.53 9.23 10.52
CA SER A 55 -15.39 8.56 9.53
C SER A 55 -16.18 7.37 10.06
N LEU A 56 -15.75 6.74 11.16
CA LEU A 56 -16.36 5.53 11.72
C LEU A 56 -17.08 5.80 13.05
N LYS A 57 -18.13 5.03 13.33
CA LYS A 57 -18.84 5.02 14.62
C LYS A 57 -18.77 3.64 15.22
N HIS A 58 -18.13 3.50 16.39
CA HIS A 58 -17.92 2.23 17.09
C HIS A 58 -17.44 1.09 16.17
N PRO A 59 -16.31 1.26 15.46
CA PRO A 59 -15.87 0.29 14.47
C PRO A 59 -15.43 -1.03 15.10
N VAL A 60 -15.78 -2.14 14.45
CA VAL A 60 -15.13 -3.43 14.68
C VAL A 60 -13.80 -3.43 13.93
N ARG A 61 -12.69 -3.57 14.65
CA ARG A 61 -11.36 -3.68 14.04
C ARG A 61 -11.09 -5.14 13.69
N ILE A 62 -10.87 -5.38 12.40
CA ILE A 62 -10.42 -6.68 11.87
C ILE A 62 -9.00 -6.44 11.35
N SER A 63 -8.02 -7.07 11.97
CA SER A 63 -6.64 -7.04 11.51
C SER A 63 -6.24 -8.45 11.15
N VAL A 64 -5.70 -8.62 9.94
CA VAL A 64 -4.96 -9.83 9.60
C VAL A 64 -3.55 -9.57 10.09
N GLU A 65 -3.14 -10.24 11.17
CA GLU A 65 -1.77 -10.14 11.65
C GLU A 65 -0.82 -10.59 10.52
N ASN A 66 -0.17 -9.62 9.89
CA ASN A 66 1.05 -9.88 9.14
C ASN A 66 2.10 -10.27 10.17
N LYS A 67 2.28 -11.57 10.40
CA LYS A 67 3.64 -12.02 10.73
C LYS A 67 4.52 -11.36 9.68
N PHE A 68 5.52 -10.59 10.09
CA PHE A 68 6.51 -9.91 9.24
C PHE A 68 7.35 -10.89 8.39
N ALA A 69 6.74 -11.98 7.93
CA ALA A 69 7.30 -12.94 7.04
C ALA A 69 7.05 -12.39 5.64
N VAL A 70 8.11 -11.85 5.05
CA VAL A 70 8.47 -12.15 3.66
C VAL A 70 7.74 -13.44 3.24
N ALA A 71 6.96 -13.38 2.16
CA ALA A 71 6.10 -14.50 1.73
C ALA A 71 6.85 -15.82 1.87
N THR A 72 6.26 -16.82 2.53
CA THR A 72 6.92 -18.10 2.74
C THR A 72 7.29 -18.70 1.39
N GLY A 73 8.58 -18.77 1.08
CA GLY A 73 9.10 -19.19 -0.22
C GLY A 73 9.65 -18.06 -1.13
N LEU A 74 9.65 -16.79 -0.69
CA LEU A 74 10.34 -15.72 -1.40
C LEU A 74 11.85 -15.80 -1.15
N GLU A 75 12.60 -16.19 -2.18
CA GLU A 75 14.06 -16.12 -2.20
C GLU A 75 14.51 -14.71 -2.61
N GLN A 76 15.40 -14.12 -1.81
CA GLN A 76 15.95 -12.79 -2.05
C GLN A 76 17.47 -12.88 -2.10
N GLU A 77 18.04 -12.43 -3.22
CA GLU A 77 19.48 -12.43 -3.45
C GLU A 77 19.98 -11.03 -3.81
N PHE A 78 21.23 -10.74 -3.47
CA PHE A 78 21.90 -9.50 -3.86
C PHE A 78 23.15 -9.82 -4.68
N ILE A 79 23.38 -9.05 -5.75
CA ILE A 79 24.60 -9.12 -6.54
C ILE A 79 25.42 -7.87 -6.28
N ARG A 80 26.58 -8.05 -5.66
CA ARG A 80 27.50 -6.96 -5.38
C ARG A 80 28.37 -6.68 -6.60
N LEU A 81 28.23 -5.49 -7.18
CA LEU A 81 29.17 -4.98 -8.17
C LEU A 81 30.46 -4.49 -7.49
N ARG A 82 31.59 -4.67 -8.17
CA ARG A 82 32.87 -4.18 -7.65
C ARG A 82 32.88 -2.64 -7.71
N PRO A 83 33.54 -1.96 -6.75
CA PRO A 83 33.72 -0.51 -6.83
C PRO A 83 34.37 -0.12 -8.16
N LYS A 84 33.93 1.00 -8.76
CA LYS A 84 34.33 1.48 -10.10
C LYS A 84 33.85 0.62 -11.28
N ARG A 85 32.94 -0.33 -11.04
CA ARG A 85 32.28 -1.16 -12.08
C ARG A 85 30.76 -1.06 -11.97
N GLU A 86 30.25 0.05 -11.45
CA GLU A 86 28.81 0.28 -11.31
C GLU A 86 28.10 0.33 -12.67
N GLY A 87 28.80 0.77 -13.72
CA GLY A 87 28.32 0.76 -15.11
C GLY A 87 28.15 -0.65 -15.72
N ASP A 88 28.53 -1.72 -15.01
CA ASP A 88 28.28 -3.09 -15.46
C ASP A 88 26.85 -3.58 -15.09
N ARG A 89 26.05 -2.76 -14.39
CA ARG A 89 24.70 -3.14 -13.90
C ARG A 89 23.83 -3.71 -15.02
N GLU A 90 23.77 -3.05 -16.17
CA GLU A 90 22.98 -3.45 -17.33
C GLU A 90 23.50 -4.76 -17.94
N ALA A 91 24.82 -4.91 -18.03
CA ALA A 91 25.45 -6.14 -18.54
C ALA A 91 25.18 -7.35 -17.63
N VAL A 92 25.26 -7.13 -16.30
CA VAL A 92 24.94 -8.16 -15.30
C VAL A 92 23.46 -8.52 -15.34
N LEU A 93 22.57 -7.53 -15.42
CA LEU A 93 21.13 -7.77 -15.58
C LEU A 93 20.84 -8.57 -16.86
N CYS A 94 21.42 -8.19 -18.00
CA CYS A 94 21.31 -8.96 -19.24
C CYS A 94 21.80 -10.40 -19.06
N ALA A 95 22.91 -10.61 -18.36
CA ALA A 95 23.41 -11.95 -18.07
C ALA A 95 22.42 -12.76 -17.21
N LEU A 96 21.78 -12.15 -16.21
CA LEU A 96 20.77 -12.82 -15.37
C LEU A 96 19.54 -13.22 -16.18
N CYS A 97 18.99 -12.31 -16.98
CA CYS A 97 17.78 -12.58 -17.77
C CYS A 97 18.04 -13.56 -18.92
N THR A 98 19.27 -13.63 -19.43
CA THR A 98 19.62 -14.56 -20.53
C THR A 98 20.04 -15.94 -20.03
N ARG A 99 20.55 -16.06 -18.81
CA ARG A 99 21.15 -17.31 -18.29
C ARG A 99 20.33 -17.98 -17.20
N THR A 100 19.69 -17.20 -16.33
CA THR A 100 19.03 -17.70 -15.11
C THR A 100 17.52 -17.47 -15.15
N PHE A 101 17.08 -16.21 -15.24
CA PHE A 101 15.66 -15.82 -15.20
C PHE A 101 15.14 -15.58 -16.61
N LYS A 102 14.89 -16.66 -17.35
CA LYS A 102 14.63 -16.62 -18.81
C LYS A 102 13.18 -16.37 -19.19
N GLU A 103 12.25 -16.63 -18.29
CA GLU A 103 10.81 -16.57 -18.56
C GLU A 103 10.09 -15.84 -17.43
N LYS A 104 8.99 -15.15 -17.76
CA LYS A 104 8.11 -14.46 -16.79
C LYS A 104 8.86 -13.56 -15.79
N THR A 105 9.89 -12.87 -16.27
CA THR A 105 10.75 -12.02 -15.45
C THR A 105 10.32 -10.55 -15.60
N ILE A 106 10.14 -9.86 -14.48
CA ILE A 106 9.88 -8.42 -14.43
C ILE A 106 11.12 -7.72 -13.91
N VAL A 107 11.54 -6.66 -14.60
CA VAL A 107 12.67 -5.83 -14.19
C VAL A 107 12.16 -4.45 -13.82
N PHE A 108 12.51 -3.99 -12.62
CA PHE A 108 12.25 -2.63 -12.14
C PHE A 108 13.54 -1.80 -12.26
N PHE A 109 13.45 -0.57 -12.77
CA PHE A 109 14.60 0.33 -13.00
C PHE A 109 14.58 1.53 -12.07
#